data_AF-A0A9E2QME7-F1
#
_entry.id   AF-A0A9E2QME7-F1
#
_cell.length_a   1.000
_cell.length_b   1.000
_cell.length_c   1.000
_cell.angle_alpha   90.00
_cell.angle_beta   90.00
_cell.angle_gamma   90.00
#
_symmetry.space_group_name_H-M   'P 1'
#
loop_
_entity.id
_entity.type
_entity.pdbx_description
1 polymer ?
#
loop_
_entity_poly.entity_id
_entity_poly.type
_entity_poly.pdbx_seq_one_letter_code
_entity_poly.pdbx_strand_id
1 'polypeptide(L)' 'MLYKFLKIFIAPIIRFVWVGKVEGLENIPKTKPAILAANHESYFDFLCLTSILKRRIYFFAAEKFF' A
#
# COMPACT_ATOMS: atom_id res chain seq x y z
N MET A 1 -9.17 11.61 6.78
CA MET A 1 -8.93 11.20 8.17
C MET A 1 -8.81 9.67 8.30
N LEU A 2 -9.80 8.91 7.80
CA LEU A 2 -9.77 7.43 7.81
C LEU A 2 -8.47 6.81 7.27
N TYR A 3 -7.95 7.27 6.13
CA TYR A 3 -6.68 6.74 5.58
C TYR A 3 -5.50 6.84 6.56
N LYS A 4 -5.34 7.99 7.25
CA LYS A 4 -4.26 8.17 8.23
C LYS A 4 -4.46 7.29 9.44
N PHE A 5 -5.71 7.15 9.92
CA PHE A 5 -6.05 6.26 11.02
C PHE A 5 -5.68 4.80 10.69
N LEU A 6 -6.17 4.27 9.56
CA LEU A 6 -5.84 2.91 9.12
C LEU A 6 -4.32 2.74 8.95
N LYS A 7 -3.63 3.74 8.41
CA LYS A 7 -2.18 3.68 8.25
C LYS A 7 -1.39 3.71 9.57
N ILE A 8 -1.91 4.33 10.62
CA ILE A 8 -1.23 4.40 11.93
C ILE A 8 -1.50 3.13 12.73
N PHE A 9 -2.74 2.66 12.77
CA PHE A 9 -3.14 1.57 13.67
C PHE A 9 -3.16 0.20 13.00
N ILE A 10 -3.59 0.12 11.73
CA ILE A 10 -3.75 -1.17 11.02
C ILE A 10 -2.47 -1.55 10.28
N ALA A 11 -1.77 -0.60 9.66
CA ALA A 11 -0.55 -0.91 8.90
C ALA A 11 0.53 -1.66 9.67
N PRO A 12 0.82 -1.38 10.97
CA PRO A 12 1.80 -2.16 11.73
C PRO A 12 1.41 -3.63 11.85
N ILE A 13 0.12 -3.91 12.08
CA ILE A 13 -0.42 -5.27 12.16
C ILE A 13 -0.27 -5.96 10.81
N ILE A 14 -0.64 -5.27 9.72
CA ILE A 14 -0.49 -5.82 8.37
C ILE A 14 0.96 -6.16 8.06
N ARG A 15 1.88 -5.24 8.37
CA ARG A 15 3.31 -5.45 8.16
C ARG A 15 3.84 -6.64 8.95
N PHE A 16 3.45 -6.78 10.21
CA PHE A 16 3.96 -7.84 11.06
C PHE A 16 3.48 -9.23 10.65
N VAL A 17 2.22 -9.36 10.23
CA VAL A 17 1.60 -10.67 9.96
C VAL A 17 1.77 -11.10 8.50
N TRP A 18 1.68 -10.19 7.53
CA TRP A 18 1.65 -10.53 6.09
C TRP A 18 2.86 -10.06 5.30
N VAL A 19 3.68 -9.14 5.81
CA VAL A 19 4.82 -8.61 5.07
C VAL A 19 6.11 -9.26 5.57
N GLY A 20 6.62 -10.23 4.81
CA GLY A 20 7.87 -10.91 5.14
C GLY A 20 9.11 -10.04 4.90
N LYS A 21 9.39 -9.72 3.63
CA LYS A 21 10.57 -8.94 3.23
C LYS A 21 10.18 -7.77 2.35
N VAL A 22 10.83 -6.63 2.54
CA VAL A 22 10.66 -5.44 1.70
C VAL A 22 12.02 -4.94 1.27
N GLU A 23 12.22 -4.79 -0.04
CA GLU A 23 13.47 -4.29 -0.63
C GLU A 23 13.16 -3.18 -1.64
N GLY A 24 14.10 -2.26 -1.85
CA GLY A 24 13.98 -1.23 -2.89
C GLY A 24 12.99 -0.11 -2.59
N LEU A 25 12.59 0.10 -1.32
CA LEU A 25 11.67 1.19 -0.94
C LEU A 25 12.23 2.59 -1.26
N GLU A 26 13.54 2.72 -1.29
CA GLU A 26 14.29 3.91 -1.68
C GLU A 26 14.09 4.29 -3.15
N ASN A 27 13.69 3.35 -4.01
CA ASN A 27 13.40 3.61 -5.42
C ASN A 27 12.07 4.34 -5.62
N ILE A 28 11.20 4.38 -4.60
CA ILE A 28 9.91 5.07 -4.69
C ILE A 28 10.14 6.59 -4.66
N PRO A 29 9.73 7.32 -5.72
CA PRO A 29 9.90 8.78 -5.74
C PRO A 29 9.19 9.43 -4.55
N LYS A 30 9.90 10.32 -3.84
CA LYS A 30 9.35 11.01 -2.66
C LYS A 30 8.35 12.10 -3.02
N THR A 31 8.60 12.82 -4.11
CA THR A 31 7.85 14.03 -4.50
C THR A 31 7.27 13.99 -5.91
N LYS A 32 7.88 13.23 -6.83
CA LYS A 32 7.42 13.13 -8.22
C LYS A 32 6.23 12.16 -8.36
N PRO A 33 5.32 12.36 -9.33
CA PRO A 33 4.29 11.38 -9.65
C PRO A 33 4.93 10.08 -10.15
N ALA A 34 4.27 8.95 -9.86
CA ALA A 34 4.70 7.63 -10.31
C ALA A 34 3.49 6.69 -10.37
N ILE A 35 3.53 5.73 -11.28
CA ILE A 35 2.61 4.58 -11.32
C ILE A 35 3.35 3.40 -10.73
N LEU A 36 2.78 2.78 -9.70
CA LEU A 36 3.29 1.52 -9.17
C LEU A 36 2.57 0.38 -9.92
N ALA A 37 3.30 -0.26 -10.83
CA ALA A 37 2.85 -1.49 -11.47
C ALA A 37 3.26 -2.67 -10.59
N ALA A 38 2.28 -3.46 -10.13
CA ALA A 38 2.48 -4.65 -9.32
C ALA A 38 1.66 -5.81 -9.90
N ASN A 39 2.07 -7.04 -9.62
CA ASN A 39 1.20 -8.19 -9.79
C ASN A 39 -0.02 -8.07 -8.86
N HIS A 40 -1.11 -8.78 -9.19
CA HIS A 40 -2.31 -8.81 -8.36
C HIS A 40 -2.75 -10.25 -8.11
N GLU A 41 -2.29 -10.82 -7.02
CA GLU A 41 -2.55 -12.22 -6.65
C GLU A 41 -3.70 -12.32 -5.64
N SER A 42 -3.89 -11.29 -4.83
CA SER A 42 -4.88 -11.28 -3.76
C SER A 42 -5.62 -9.97 -3.66
N TYR A 43 -6.89 -10.03 -3.28
CA TYR A 43 -7.62 -8.86 -2.82
C TYR A 43 -6.91 -8.17 -1.65
N PHE A 44 -6.04 -8.85 -0.92
CA PHE A 44 -5.30 -8.28 0.20
C PHE A 44 -4.13 -7.36 -0.22
N ASP A 45 -3.76 -7.35 -1.50
CA ASP A 45 -2.59 -6.62 -2.01
C ASP A 45 -2.66 -5.12 -1.72
N PHE A 46 -3.85 -4.51 -1.78
CA PHE A 46 -4.01 -3.09 -1.50
C PHE A 46 -3.67 -2.74 -0.04
N LEU A 47 -3.96 -3.64 0.91
CA LEU A 47 -3.61 -3.46 2.33
C LEU A 47 -2.10 -3.61 2.53
N CYS A 48 -1.48 -4.64 1.95
CA CYS A 48 -0.04 -4.84 2.01
C CYS A 48 0.72 -3.62 1.44
N LEU A 49 0.39 -3.20 0.22
CA LEU A 49 1.03 -2.05 -0.42
C LEU A 49 0.80 -0.74 0.34
N THR A 50 -0.43 -0.50 0.81
CA THR A 50 -0.74 0.68 1.63
C THR A 50 0.04 0.69 2.94
N SER A 51 0.22 -0.49 3.55
CA SER A 51 0.94 -0.62 4.79
C SER A 51 2.42 -0.29 4.60
N ILE A 52 3.05 -0.73 3.52
CA ILE A 52 4.50 -0.63 3.28
C ILE A 52 4.93 0.75 2.76
N LEU A 53 4.16 1.36 1.87
CA LEU A 53 4.55 2.60 1.20
C LEU A 53 4.52 3.81 2.16
N LYS A 54 5.58 4.63 2.14
CA LYS A 54 5.66 5.85 2.97
C LYS A 54 4.66 6.92 2.48
N ARG A 55 4.58 7.12 1.16
CA ARG A 55 3.63 8.04 0.52
C ARG A 55 2.22 7.44 0.43
N ARG A 56 1.23 8.29 0.15
CA ARG A 56 -0.13 7.83 -0.15
C ARG A 56 -0.16 7.19 -1.54
N ILE A 57 -0.81 6.03 -1.62
CA ILE A 57 -1.09 5.30 -2.86
C ILE A 57 -2.59 5.39 -3.15
N TYR A 58 -2.94 5.44 -4.43
CA TYR A 58 -4.30 5.39 -4.95
C TYR A 58 -4.38 4.21 -5.90
N PHE A 59 -5.50 3.48 -5.85
CA PHE A 59 -5.74 2.29 -6.66
C PHE A 59 -6.82 2.60 -7.68
N PHE A 60 -6.70 2.01 -8.87
CA PHE A 60 -7.82 1.91 -9.78
C PHE A 60 -8.75 0.82 -9.26
N ALA A 61 -9.93 1.21 -8.80
CA ALA A 61 -10.96 0.27 -8.38
C ALA A 61 -12.09 0.30 -9.42
N ALA A 62 -12.54 -0.89 -9.84
CA ALA A 62 -13.76 -0.99 -10.62
C ALA A 62 -14.96 -0.53 -9.77
N GLU A 63 -15.98 0.04 -10.42
CA GLU A 63 -17.16 0.59 -9.76
C GLU A 63 -17.85 -0.39 -8.81
N LYS A 64 -17.88 -1.68 -9.14
CA LYS A 64 -18.44 -2.75 -8.28
C LYS A 64 -17.76 -2.91 -6.91
N PHE A 65 -16.62 -2.24 -6.68
CA PHE A 65 -15.87 -2.26 -5.43
C PHE A 65 -15.89 -0.91 -4.69
N PHE A 66 -16.66 0.07 -5.19
CA PHE A 66 -16.99 1.32 -4.49
C PHE A 66 -18.26 1.15 -3.66
#